data_AF-A0A7C5VHN5-F1
#
_entry.id   AF-A0A7C5VHN5-F1
#
_cell.length_a   1.000
_cell.length_b   1.000
_cell.length_c   1.000
_cell.angle_alpha   90.00
_cell.angle_beta   90.00
_cell.angle_gamma   90.00
#
_symmetry.space_group_name_H-M   'P 1'
#
loop_
_entity.id
_entity.type
_entity.pdbx_description
1 polymer ?
#
loop_
_entity_poly.entity_id
_entity_poly.type
_entity_poly.pdbx_seq_one_letter_code
_entity_poly.pdbx_strand_id
1 'polypeptide(L)'
;MAGTSRKLVLYADPSSPTLNVSEIAEFIRSEIPSIEVEVRRDVFTHFRGTYDPERIARRLASIRITDPVTGALNDDPLPLEVEYELKRVLNPALGCHGVLYDGYELMALLRDMIPPQEMSKDVLHLVFTGRLVGTRELGEDRVHARVVILGNPAIASTSGAVEAPARPREYYLSRLTTANPLLQELLVSAGKASGGWD
;
A
#
# COMPACT_ATOMS: atom_id res chain seq x y z
N MET A 1 12.54 20.00 33.71
CA MET A 1 11.77 20.06 32.44
C MET A 1 11.52 18.62 32.03
N ALA A 2 10.28 18.14 32.12
CA ALA A 2 9.94 16.80 31.63
C ALA A 2 10.12 16.82 30.11
N GLY A 3 11.07 16.06 29.58
CA GLY A 3 11.25 15.92 28.15
C GLY A 3 9.98 15.30 27.57
N THR A 4 9.37 15.95 26.59
CA THR A 4 8.22 15.40 25.86
C THR A 4 8.66 14.11 25.18
N SER A 5 8.29 12.97 25.76
CA SER A 5 8.58 11.66 25.16
C SER A 5 7.76 11.55 23.88
N ARG A 6 8.44 11.48 22.73
CA ARG A 6 7.80 11.23 21.44
C ARG A 6 7.69 9.73 21.25
N LYS A 7 6.58 9.28 20.68
CA LYS A 7 6.26 7.88 20.47
C LYS A 7 6.02 7.59 19.00
N LEU A 8 6.57 6.48 18.53
CA LEU A 8 6.31 5.90 17.23
C LEU A 8 5.63 4.55 17.42
N VAL A 9 4.45 4.40 16.84
CA VAL A 9 3.68 3.14 16.84
C VAL A 9 3.79 2.53 15.45
N LEU A 10 4.35 1.32 15.38
CA LEU A 10 4.49 0.55 14.14
C LEU A 10 3.43 -0.54 14.08
N TYR A 11 2.54 -0.49 13.09
CA TYR A 11 1.56 -1.55 12.86
C TYR A 11 2.07 -2.50 11.79
N ALA A 12 2.22 -3.78 12.16
CA ALA A 12 2.70 -4.80 11.24
C ALA A 12 1.71 -5.15 10.13
N ASP A 13 2.21 -5.82 9.10
CA ASP A 13 1.39 -6.34 8.01
C ASP A 13 1.64 -7.84 7.83
N PRO A 14 0.72 -8.71 8.30
CA PRO A 14 0.88 -10.15 8.18
C PRO A 14 0.73 -10.65 6.73
N SER A 15 0.24 -9.83 5.79
CA SER A 15 0.21 -10.20 4.37
C SER A 15 1.58 -10.11 3.68
N SER A 16 2.57 -9.51 4.34
CA SER A 16 3.93 -9.34 3.84
C SER A 16 4.92 -10.17 4.66
N PRO A 17 5.12 -11.47 4.35
CA PRO A 17 5.92 -12.37 5.18
C PRO A 17 7.42 -11.99 5.25
N THR A 18 7.90 -11.20 4.30
CA THR A 18 9.29 -10.70 4.27
C THR A 18 9.51 -9.43 5.10
N LEU A 19 8.44 -8.79 5.59
CA LEU A 19 8.53 -7.57 6.39
C LEU A 19 8.85 -7.91 7.85
N ASN A 20 10.05 -7.56 8.31
CA ASN A 20 10.44 -7.68 9.72
C ASN A 20 10.29 -6.34 10.46
N VAL A 21 9.12 -6.11 11.05
CA VAL A 21 8.83 -4.86 11.77
C VAL A 21 9.65 -4.74 13.06
N SER A 22 10.02 -5.85 13.69
CA SER A 22 10.85 -5.83 14.89
C SER A 22 12.25 -5.32 14.59
N GLU A 23 12.85 -5.75 13.48
CA GLU A 23 14.16 -5.25 13.02
C GLU A 23 14.10 -3.77 12.66
N ILE A 24 13.02 -3.30 12.00
CA ILE A 24 12.80 -1.87 11.75
C ILE A 24 12.69 -1.10 13.07
N ALA A 25 11.99 -1.64 14.06
CA ALA A 25 11.86 -1.01 15.37
C ALA A 25 13.20 -0.90 16.10
N GLU A 26 14.03 -1.94 16.05
CA GLU A 26 15.38 -1.95 16.61
C GLU A 26 16.29 -0.93 15.93
N PHE A 27 16.27 -0.87 14.60
CA PHE A 27 16.99 0.13 13.82
C PHE A 27 16.57 1.56 14.20
N ILE A 28 15.27 1.84 14.31
CA ILE A 28 14.81 3.18 14.71
C ILE A 28 15.25 3.52 16.14
N ARG A 29 15.21 2.56 17.06
CA ARG A 29 15.68 2.76 18.44
C ARG A 29 17.19 3.06 18.49
N SER A 30 17.99 2.46 17.61
CA SER A 30 19.44 2.75 17.57
C SER A 30 19.72 4.12 16.98
N GLU A 31 19.03 4.51 15.91
CA GLU A 31 19.26 5.78 15.21
C GLU A 31 18.63 6.98 15.93
N ILE A 32 17.51 6.79 16.65
CA ILE A 32 16.77 7.85 17.33
C ILE A 32 16.46 7.44 18.77
N PRO A 33 17.43 7.42 19.70
CA PRO A 33 17.24 6.91 21.06
C PRO A 33 16.22 7.69 21.91
N SER A 34 15.87 8.91 21.49
CA SER A 34 14.90 9.77 22.17
C SER A 34 13.43 9.42 21.88
N ILE A 35 13.15 8.48 20.97
CA ILE A 35 11.79 8.09 20.60
C ILE A 35 11.42 6.74 21.22
N GLU A 36 10.27 6.66 21.86
CA GLU A 36 9.69 5.39 22.27
C GLU A 36 9.12 4.68 21.02
N VAL A 37 9.54 3.44 20.77
CA VAL A 37 9.02 2.66 19.63
C VAL A 37 8.19 1.48 20.15
N GLU A 38 6.90 1.47 19.81
CA GLU A 38 5.96 0.40 20.09
C GLU A 38 5.64 -0.37 18.80
N VAL A 39 5.71 -1.70 18.84
CA VAL A 39 5.30 -2.56 17.72
C VAL A 39 3.95 -3.20 18.05
N ARG A 40 3.00 -3.08 17.14
CA ARG A 40 1.65 -3.64 17.25
C ARG A 40 1.38 -4.62 16.11
N ARG A 41 0.35 -5.44 16.32
CA ARG A 41 -0.31 -6.19 15.24
C ARG A 41 -0.87 -5.22 14.21
N ASP A 42 -1.31 -5.75 13.06
CA ASP A 42 -1.97 -4.92 12.05
C ASP A 42 -3.18 -4.17 12.63
N VAL A 43 -3.52 -3.04 12.01
CA VAL A 43 -4.56 -2.12 12.50
C VAL A 43 -5.91 -2.83 12.67
N PHE A 44 -6.29 -3.73 11.75
CA PHE A 44 -7.58 -4.42 11.79
C PHE A 44 -7.64 -5.44 12.94
N THR A 45 -6.56 -6.19 13.17
CA THR A 45 -6.49 -7.11 14.31
C THR A 45 -6.36 -6.36 15.63
N HIS A 46 -5.57 -5.28 15.67
CA HIS A 46 -5.31 -4.52 16.90
C HIS A 46 -6.58 -3.85 17.43
N PHE A 47 -7.38 -3.24 16.55
CA PHE A 47 -8.63 -2.56 16.92
C PHE A 47 -9.88 -3.42 16.75
N ARG A 48 -9.73 -4.75 16.70
CA ARG A 48 -10.88 -5.66 16.51
C ARG A 48 -11.92 -5.48 17.61
N GLY A 49 -13.19 -5.40 17.21
CA GLY A 49 -14.32 -5.17 18.13
C GLY A 49 -14.62 -3.70 18.44
N THR A 50 -13.80 -2.76 17.94
CA THR A 50 -14.06 -1.30 18.07
C THR A 50 -14.76 -0.70 16.85
N TYR A 51 -14.87 -1.48 15.76
CA TYR A 51 -15.47 -1.09 14.50
C TYR A 51 -16.36 -2.21 13.97
N ASP A 52 -17.28 -1.86 13.05
CA ASP A 52 -18.06 -2.81 12.27
C ASP A 52 -17.25 -3.26 11.03
N PRO A 53 -16.88 -4.55 10.92
CA PRO A 53 -16.09 -5.06 9.79
C PRO A 53 -16.75 -4.86 8.43
N GLU A 54 -18.07 -4.96 8.32
CA GLU A 54 -18.77 -4.79 7.04
C GLU A 54 -18.73 -3.33 6.58
N ARG A 55 -18.90 -2.39 7.52
CA ARG A 55 -18.75 -0.96 7.24
C ARG A 55 -17.33 -0.62 6.79
N ILE A 56 -16.31 -1.14 7.45
CA ILE A 56 -14.91 -0.93 7.06
C ILE A 56 -14.63 -1.56 5.69
N ALA A 57 -15.11 -2.78 5.44
CA ALA A 57 -14.96 -3.45 4.16
C ALA A 57 -15.60 -2.67 3.00
N ARG A 58 -16.81 -2.15 3.20
CA ARG A 58 -17.50 -1.30 2.21
C ARG A 58 -16.71 -0.02 1.93
N ARG A 59 -16.20 0.64 2.96
CA ARG A 59 -15.39 1.85 2.79
C ARG A 59 -14.05 1.55 2.10
N LEU A 60 -13.39 0.44 2.42
CA LEU A 60 -12.19 -0.01 1.70
C LEU A 60 -12.48 -0.27 0.22
N ALA A 61 -13.64 -0.86 -0.08
CA ALA A 61 -14.05 -1.12 -1.46
C ALA A 61 -14.35 0.18 -2.21
N SER A 62 -14.91 1.19 -1.52
CA SER A 62 -15.26 2.46 -2.16
C SER A 62 -14.08 3.37 -2.48
N ILE A 63 -12.99 3.25 -1.72
CA ILE A 63 -11.78 4.06 -1.94
C ILE A 63 -10.82 3.45 -2.97
N ARG A 64 -11.23 2.36 -3.64
CA ARG A 64 -10.47 1.78 -4.74
C ARG A 64 -10.50 2.72 -5.93
N ILE A 65 -9.34 2.88 -6.57
CA ILE A 65 -9.21 3.62 -7.81
C ILE A 65 -9.63 2.70 -8.95
N THR A 66 -10.74 3.04 -9.60
CA THR A 66 -11.31 2.27 -10.72
C THR A 66 -10.74 2.72 -12.05
N ASP A 67 -10.35 3.99 -12.15
CA ASP A 67 -9.68 4.56 -13.31
C ASP A 67 -8.45 5.36 -12.88
N PRO A 68 -7.22 4.86 -13.15
CA PRO A 68 -5.99 5.55 -12.79
C PRO A 68 -5.72 6.81 -13.62
N VAL A 69 -6.42 7.06 -14.73
CA VAL A 69 -6.26 8.31 -15.51
C VAL A 69 -7.05 9.43 -14.83
N THR A 70 -8.34 9.20 -14.59
CA THR A 70 -9.18 10.22 -13.94
C THR A 70 -8.98 10.29 -12.43
N GLY A 71 -8.49 9.21 -11.82
CA GLY A 71 -8.47 9.03 -10.37
C GLY A 71 -9.85 8.74 -9.78
N ALA A 72 -10.80 8.29 -10.61
CA ALA A 72 -12.14 7.96 -10.14
C ALA A 72 -12.08 6.86 -9.09
N LEU A 73 -12.82 7.07 -7.99
CA LEU A 73 -13.00 6.08 -6.94
C LEU A 73 -14.17 5.15 -7.28
N ASN A 74 -14.41 4.17 -6.42
CA ASN A 74 -15.49 3.21 -6.57
C ASN A 74 -16.71 3.68 -5.77
N ASP A 75 -17.47 4.64 -6.31
CA ASP A 75 -18.58 5.27 -5.57
C ASP A 75 -19.72 4.29 -5.21
N ASP A 76 -19.87 3.19 -5.97
CA ASP A 76 -20.87 2.15 -5.73
C ASP A 76 -20.25 0.73 -5.82
N PRO A 77 -19.57 0.27 -4.74
CA PRO A 77 -18.88 -1.02 -4.78
C PRO A 77 -19.83 -2.20 -4.91
N LEU A 78 -19.46 -3.14 -5.79
CA LEU A 78 -20.23 -4.37 -5.96
C LEU A 78 -20.18 -5.24 -4.70
N PRO A 79 -21.21 -6.06 -4.41
CA PRO A 79 -21.22 -6.94 -3.24
C PRO A 79 -19.98 -7.83 -3.11
N LEU A 80 -19.49 -8.37 -4.24
CA LEU A 80 -18.29 -9.22 -4.27
C LEU A 80 -17.01 -8.45 -3.91
N GLU A 81 -16.94 -7.15 -4.23
CA GLU A 81 -15.81 -6.30 -3.86
C GLU A 81 -15.80 -6.02 -2.36
N VAL A 82 -16.97 -5.79 -1.78
CA VAL A 82 -17.15 -5.65 -0.32
C VAL A 82 -16.80 -6.97 0.38
N GLU A 83 -17.25 -8.10 -0.13
CA GLU A 83 -16.92 -9.42 0.41
C GLU A 83 -15.41 -9.70 0.35
N TYR A 84 -14.75 -9.31 -0.74
CA TYR A 84 -13.30 -9.39 -0.87
C TYR A 84 -12.60 -8.59 0.24
N GLU A 85 -13.00 -7.34 0.49
CA GLU A 85 -12.41 -6.56 1.58
C GLU A 85 -12.73 -7.13 2.95
N LEU A 86 -13.95 -7.63 3.15
CA LEU A 86 -14.38 -8.22 4.42
C LEU A 86 -13.51 -9.42 4.78
N LYS A 87 -13.26 -10.32 3.83
CA LYS A 87 -12.34 -11.45 4.03
C LYS A 87 -10.97 -11.00 4.51
N ARG A 88 -10.45 -9.89 3.97
CA ARG A 88 -9.14 -9.33 4.32
C ARG A 88 -9.13 -8.56 5.63
N VAL A 89 -10.21 -7.86 5.97
CA VAL A 89 -10.37 -7.20 7.28
C VAL A 89 -10.43 -8.25 8.39
N LEU A 90 -11.12 -9.37 8.15
CA LEU A 90 -11.23 -10.47 9.12
C LEU A 90 -9.95 -11.33 9.17
N ASN A 91 -9.26 -11.49 8.04
CA ASN A 91 -7.98 -12.19 7.93
C ASN A 91 -6.92 -11.33 7.22
N PRO A 92 -6.22 -10.44 7.96
CA PRO A 92 -5.23 -9.52 7.38
C PRO A 92 -4.00 -10.19 6.77
N ALA A 93 -3.79 -11.50 7.00
CA ALA A 93 -2.72 -12.26 6.36
C ALA A 93 -2.98 -12.52 4.86
N LEU A 94 -4.20 -12.28 4.38
CA LEU A 94 -4.55 -12.39 2.97
C LEU A 94 -3.95 -11.24 2.15
N GLY A 95 -3.15 -11.62 1.15
CA GLY A 95 -2.52 -10.71 0.20
C GLY A 95 -3.52 -9.80 -0.53
N CYS A 96 -3.02 -8.65 -0.96
CA CYS A 96 -3.71 -7.74 -1.87
C CYS A 96 -3.07 -7.83 -3.25
N HIS A 97 -3.83 -8.13 -4.29
CA HIS A 97 -3.29 -8.20 -5.64
C HIS A 97 -4.21 -7.48 -6.62
N GLY A 98 -3.62 -6.65 -7.48
CA GLY A 98 -4.34 -5.99 -8.57
C GLY A 98 -5.35 -4.92 -8.15
N VAL A 99 -5.34 -4.48 -6.89
CA VAL A 99 -6.23 -3.41 -6.39
C VAL A 99 -5.39 -2.22 -5.97
N LEU A 100 -5.68 -1.07 -6.56
CA LEU A 100 -5.09 0.22 -6.21
C LEU A 100 -6.07 1.01 -5.35
N TYR A 101 -5.62 1.50 -4.19
CA TYR A 101 -6.42 2.33 -3.29
C TYR A 101 -5.95 3.76 -3.34
N ASP A 102 -6.87 4.71 -3.16
CA ASP A 102 -6.50 6.08 -2.89
C ASP A 102 -5.80 6.18 -1.52
N GLY A 103 -4.58 6.70 -1.54
CA GLY A 103 -3.71 6.75 -0.38
C GLY A 103 -4.21 7.70 0.71
N TYR A 104 -4.85 8.81 0.34
CA TYR A 104 -5.37 9.79 1.29
C TYR A 104 -6.67 9.30 1.93
N GLU A 105 -7.55 8.68 1.15
CA GLU A 105 -8.77 8.06 1.66
C GLU A 105 -8.46 6.85 2.54
N LEU A 106 -7.46 6.03 2.18
CA LEU A 106 -6.99 4.94 3.04
C LEU A 106 -6.42 5.49 4.36
N MET A 107 -5.63 6.56 4.30
CA MET A 107 -5.12 7.23 5.49
C MET A 107 -6.24 7.78 6.37
N ALA A 108 -7.27 8.37 5.79
CA ALA A 108 -8.45 8.86 6.52
C ALA A 108 -9.22 7.71 7.17
N LEU A 109 -9.41 6.60 6.46
CA LEU A 109 -10.03 5.40 7.02
C LEU A 109 -9.25 4.86 8.22
N LEU A 110 -7.93 4.70 8.09
CA LEU A 110 -7.07 4.22 9.17
C LEU A 110 -7.04 5.19 10.36
N ARG A 111 -7.06 6.51 10.10
CA ARG A 111 -7.18 7.54 11.13
C ARG A 111 -8.45 7.36 11.95
N ASP A 112 -9.59 7.10 11.31
CA ASP A 112 -10.87 6.94 12.00
C ASP A 112 -10.93 5.65 12.85
N MET A 113 -10.07 4.67 12.57
CA MET A 113 -9.94 3.45 13.36
C MET A 113 -9.09 3.65 14.63
N ILE A 114 -8.18 4.61 14.64
CA ILE A 114 -7.30 4.87 15.79
C ILE A 114 -8.06 5.75 16.81
N PRO A 115 -8.14 5.35 18.09
CA PRO A 115 -8.82 6.14 19.11
C PRO A 115 -8.28 7.57 19.19
N PRO A 116 -9.14 8.60 19.32
CA PRO A 116 -8.70 10.00 19.37
C PRO A 116 -7.66 10.29 20.45
N GLN A 117 -7.67 9.53 21.54
CA GLN A 117 -6.72 9.65 22.65
C GLN A 117 -5.29 9.26 22.25
N GLU A 118 -5.14 8.40 21.23
CA GLU A 118 -3.85 7.98 20.68
C GLU A 118 -3.36 8.90 19.54
N MET A 119 -4.21 9.82 19.07
CA MET A 119 -3.93 10.73 17.96
C MET A 119 -3.36 12.08 18.43
N SER A 120 -2.41 12.04 19.37
CA SER A 120 -1.73 13.24 19.87
C SER A 120 -0.61 13.68 18.94
N LYS A 121 -0.11 14.92 19.10
CA LYS A 121 1.02 15.45 18.32
C LYS A 121 2.35 14.76 18.65
N ASP A 122 2.42 14.07 19.78
CA ASP A 122 3.61 13.39 20.27
C ASP A 122 3.64 11.91 19.86
N VAL A 123 2.56 11.40 19.24
CA VAL A 123 2.46 10.02 18.76
C VAL A 123 2.34 10.02 17.24
N LEU A 124 3.34 9.41 16.58
CA LEU A 124 3.29 9.11 15.15
C LEU A 124 2.89 7.64 14.97
N HIS A 125 1.88 7.39 14.16
CA HIS A 125 1.46 6.05 13.76
C HIS A 125 2.01 5.75 12.36
N LEU A 126 2.69 4.62 12.19
CA LEU A 126 3.16 4.12 10.88
C LEU A 126 2.54 2.75 10.63
N VAL A 127 1.74 2.67 9.57
CA VAL A 127 1.03 1.45 9.16
C VAL A 127 1.71 0.84 7.97
N PHE A 128 2.24 -0.37 8.14
CA PHE A 128 2.68 -1.19 7.00
C PHE A 128 1.47 -1.87 6.35
N THR A 129 1.48 -1.99 5.02
CA THR A 129 0.41 -2.69 4.31
C THR A 129 0.84 -3.26 2.95
N GLY A 130 0.31 -4.43 2.61
CA GLY A 130 0.42 -5.01 1.27
C GLY A 130 -0.56 -4.42 0.26
N ARG A 131 -1.39 -3.44 0.65
CA ARG A 131 -2.25 -2.72 -0.30
C ARG A 131 -1.42 -1.78 -1.17
N LEU A 132 -1.60 -1.85 -2.49
CA LEU A 132 -1.01 -0.88 -3.40
C LEU A 132 -1.76 0.45 -3.26
N VAL A 133 -1.04 1.54 -3.04
CA VAL A 133 -1.63 2.86 -2.83
C VAL A 133 -1.21 3.81 -3.95
N GLY A 134 -2.11 4.68 -4.35
CA GLY A 134 -1.86 5.73 -5.32
C GLY A 134 -2.31 7.09 -4.80
N THR A 135 -1.70 8.14 -5.32
CA THR A 135 -2.19 9.51 -5.14
C THR A 135 -2.29 10.19 -6.49
N ARG A 136 -3.19 11.16 -6.58
CA ARG A 136 -3.28 12.06 -7.73
C ARG A 136 -3.13 13.48 -7.23
N GLU A 137 -2.08 14.16 -7.64
CA GLU A 137 -1.88 15.56 -7.27
C GLU A 137 -2.71 16.48 -8.17
N LEU A 138 -3.04 17.67 -7.65
CA LEU A 138 -3.76 18.66 -8.42
C LEU A 138 -2.91 19.10 -9.61
N GLY A 139 -3.43 18.88 -10.82
CA GLY A 139 -2.72 19.19 -12.07
C GLY A 139 -2.00 17.99 -12.70
N GLU A 140 -2.01 16.82 -12.05
CA GLU A 140 -1.57 15.56 -12.68
C GLU A 140 -2.66 14.94 -13.56
N ASP A 141 -2.21 14.32 -14.65
CA ASP A 141 -3.02 13.65 -15.65
C ASP A 141 -3.41 12.22 -15.27
N ARG A 142 -2.79 11.67 -14.22
CA ARG A 142 -3.02 10.31 -13.75
C ARG A 142 -2.62 10.11 -12.29
N VAL A 143 -3.06 9.01 -11.73
CA VAL A 143 -2.68 8.50 -10.42
C VAL A 143 -1.26 7.93 -10.49
N HIS A 144 -0.46 8.32 -9.52
CA HIS A 144 0.87 7.78 -9.29
C HIS A 144 0.83 6.78 -8.15
N ALA A 145 1.25 5.54 -8.40
CA ALA A 145 1.49 4.58 -7.33
C ALA A 145 2.57 5.14 -6.38
N ARG A 146 2.38 4.94 -5.08
CA ARG A 146 3.28 5.44 -4.03
C ARG A 146 3.74 4.28 -3.14
N VAL A 147 4.98 4.42 -2.66
CA VAL A 147 5.50 3.55 -1.59
C VAL A 147 5.01 4.04 -0.24
N VAL A 148 4.96 5.37 -0.04
CA VAL A 148 4.66 5.99 1.24
C VAL A 148 3.60 7.08 1.08
N ILE A 149 2.67 7.14 2.04
CA ILE A 149 1.75 8.27 2.24
C ILE A 149 2.14 8.94 3.55
N LEU A 150 2.50 10.22 3.48
CA LEU A 150 2.95 10.98 4.65
C LEU A 150 1.77 11.66 5.33
N GLY A 151 1.60 11.38 6.62
CA GLY A 151 0.55 11.91 7.47
C GLY A 151 0.60 11.24 8.84
N ASN A 152 -0.51 11.28 9.59
CA ASN A 152 -0.64 10.55 10.84
C ASN A 152 -2.05 9.92 10.91
N PRO A 153 -2.22 8.61 10.68
CA PRO A 153 -1.16 7.63 10.45
C PRO A 153 -0.44 7.84 9.10
N ALA A 154 0.87 7.60 9.07
CA ALA A 154 1.63 7.40 7.85
C ALA A 154 1.42 5.97 7.35
N ILE A 155 1.54 5.76 6.04
CA ILE A 155 1.38 4.44 5.41
C ILE A 155 2.66 4.10 4.66
N ALA A 156 3.16 2.88 4.84
CA ALA A 156 4.22 2.29 4.04
C ALA A 156 3.71 1.02 3.34
N SER A 157 3.60 1.09 2.02
CA SER A 157 3.12 0.00 1.17
C SER A 157 4.27 -0.92 0.74
N THR A 158 4.24 -2.18 1.15
CA THR A 158 5.23 -3.19 0.72
C THR A 158 5.05 -3.55 -0.75
N SER A 159 3.81 -3.69 -1.22
CA SER A 159 3.50 -3.84 -2.65
C SER A 159 3.91 -2.59 -3.44
N GLY A 160 3.67 -1.40 -2.88
CA GLY A 160 4.15 -0.14 -3.44
C GLY A 160 5.67 -0.11 -3.59
N ALA A 161 6.44 -0.60 -2.61
CA ALA A 161 7.90 -0.69 -2.72
C ALA A 161 8.39 -1.52 -3.91
N VAL A 162 7.58 -2.48 -4.39
CA VAL A 162 7.90 -3.33 -5.54
C VAL A 162 7.32 -2.78 -6.85
N GLU A 163 6.08 -2.29 -6.82
CA GLU A 163 5.29 -1.95 -8.02
C GLU A 163 5.33 -0.46 -8.38
N ALA A 164 5.49 0.44 -7.41
CA ALA A 164 5.49 1.88 -7.65
C ALA A 164 6.74 2.43 -8.35
N PRO A 165 7.97 1.94 -8.09
CA PRO A 165 9.15 2.42 -8.80
C PRO A 165 9.03 2.19 -10.30
N ALA A 166 9.29 3.25 -11.08
CA ALA A 166 9.27 3.18 -12.53
C ALA A 166 10.25 2.10 -13.00
N ARG A 167 9.76 1.13 -13.77
CA ARG A 167 10.61 0.10 -14.36
C ARG A 167 11.32 0.68 -15.58
N PRO A 168 12.55 0.21 -15.89
CA PRO A 168 13.23 0.61 -17.11
C PRO A 168 12.40 0.19 -18.34
N ARG A 169 12.54 0.91 -19.45
CA ARG A 169 11.71 0.71 -20.66
C ARG A 169 11.77 -0.74 -21.15
N GLU A 170 12.93 -1.36 -21.04
CA GLU A 170 13.24 -2.73 -21.44
C GLU A 170 12.33 -3.75 -20.74
N TYR A 171 11.95 -3.51 -19.49
CA TYR A 171 11.02 -4.36 -18.74
C TYR A 171 9.61 -4.36 -19.35
N TYR A 172 9.14 -3.19 -19.80
CA TYR A 172 7.83 -3.08 -20.44
C TYR A 172 7.85 -3.71 -21.83
N LEU A 173 8.93 -3.51 -22.59
CA LEU A 173 9.14 -4.19 -23.86
C LEU A 173 9.12 -5.71 -23.68
N SER A 174 9.86 -6.25 -22.71
CA SER A 174 9.88 -7.70 -22.46
C SER A 174 8.51 -8.24 -22.05
N ARG A 175 7.71 -7.47 -21.30
CA ARG A 175 6.33 -7.86 -20.95
C ARG A 175 5.42 -7.91 -22.17
N LEU A 176 5.47 -6.89 -23.02
CA LEU A 176 4.65 -6.82 -24.24
C LEU A 176 4.98 -7.96 -25.20
N THR A 177 6.26 -8.29 -25.34
CA THR A 177 6.72 -9.35 -26.24
C THR A 177 6.43 -10.74 -25.69
N THR A 178 6.46 -10.92 -24.37
CA THR A 178 6.10 -12.19 -23.72
C THR A 178 4.59 -12.41 -23.74
N ALA A 179 3.79 -11.34 -23.61
CA ALA A 179 2.33 -11.43 -23.61
C ALA A 179 1.70 -11.54 -25.02
N ASN A 180 2.47 -11.27 -26.08
CA ASN A 180 1.97 -11.26 -27.45
C ASN A 180 2.86 -12.14 -28.37
N PRO A 181 2.41 -13.36 -28.71
CA PRO A 181 3.16 -14.28 -29.57
C PRO A 181 3.55 -13.68 -30.93
N LEU A 182 2.72 -12.80 -31.49
CA LEU A 182 3.00 -12.16 -32.78
C LEU A 182 4.17 -11.16 -32.68
N LEU A 183 4.28 -10.43 -31.56
CA LEU A 183 5.43 -9.55 -31.32
C LEU A 183 6.72 -10.34 -31.12
N GLN A 184 6.61 -11.55 -30.56
CA GLN A 184 7.73 -12.46 -30.39
C GLN A 184 8.27 -12.94 -31.74
N GLU A 185 7.39 -13.35 -32.66
CA GLU A 185 7.77 -13.74 -34.03
C GLU A 185 8.36 -12.57 -34.85
N LEU A 186 7.81 -11.37 -34.68
CA LEU A 186 8.27 -10.17 -35.38
C LEU A 186 9.67 -9.73 -34.91
N LEU A 187 9.98 -9.89 -33.62
CA LEU A 187 11.33 -9.65 -33.09
C LEU A 187 12.33 -10.73 -33.50
N VAL A 188 11.93 -12.01 -33.51
CA VAL A 188 12.78 -13.11 -33.96
C VAL A 188 13.12 -12.96 -35.45
N SER A 189 12.15 -12.56 -36.27
CA SER A 189 12.36 -12.31 -37.71
C SER A 189 13.19 -11.04 -37.96
N ALA A 190 12.98 -9.95 -37.20
CA ALA A 190 13.82 -8.74 -37.28
C ALA A 190 15.27 -8.98 -36.80
N GLY A 191 15.47 -9.83 -35.78
CA GLY A 191 16.79 -10.27 -35.33
C GLY A 191 17.53 -11.09 -36.41
N LYS A 192 16.82 -11.97 -37.11
CA LYS A 192 17.38 -12.72 -38.25
C LYS A 192 17.73 -11.83 -39.46
N ALA A 193 16.98 -10.74 -39.66
CA ALA A 193 17.21 -9.79 -40.76
C ALA A 193 18.38 -8.80 -40.49
N SER A 194 18.79 -8.61 -39.23
CA SER A 194 19.87 -7.68 -38.85
C SER A 194 21.27 -8.29 -38.81
N GLY A 195 21.41 -9.58 -39.15
CA GLY A 195 22.71 -10.19 -39.46
C GLY A 195 23.68 -10.27 -38.28
N GLY A 196 23.36 -11.08 -37.27
CA GLY A 196 24.36 -11.52 -36.29
C GLY A 196 23.78 -12.53 -35.33
N TRP A 197 24.20 -13.79 -35.46
CA TRP A 197 24.96 -14.63 -34.52
C TRP A 197 25.35 -15.90 -35.30
N ASP A 198 26.60 -15.96 -35.74
CA ASP A 198 27.30 -17.25 -35.90
C ASP A 198 27.71 -17.74 -34.50
#